data_AF-A0A177EM58-F1
#
_entry.id   AF-A0A177EM58-F1
#
_cell.length_a   1.000
_cell.length_b   1.000
_cell.length_c   1.000
_cell.angle_alpha   90.00
_cell.angle_beta   90.00
_cell.angle_gamma   90.00
#
_symmetry.space_group_name_H-M   'P 1'
#
loop_
_entity.id
_entity.type
_entity.pdbx_description
1 polymer ?
#
loop_
_entity_poly.entity_id
_entity_poly.type
_entity_poly.pdbx_seq_one_letter_code
_entity_poly.pdbx_strand_id
1 'polypeptide(L)'
;MQEEALNAILLSRTNKKELARIKSQILIKENQLKELAVEIEKDPNSVELSLCYLFLKRETERLVRIIKIKEIERNRLLESYIHEDAAGVADKAELSGGGDIYLKKFKEITNKYYSNFPFINFMHRDVPIEYYVHVLAKKECGIIEMGGNLIETKKGSLYFIRKREVEYLLNNGSMEVVKK
;
A
#
# COMPACT_ATOMS: atom_id res chain seq x y z
N MET A 1 -12.23 -17.39 -0.34
CA MET A 1 -11.90 -16.06 0.23
C MET A 1 -10.66 -16.05 1.13
N GLN A 2 -10.61 -16.72 2.29
CA GLN A 2 -9.40 -16.66 3.16
C GLN A 2 -8.15 -17.35 2.55
N GLU A 3 -8.32 -18.50 1.86
CA GLU A 3 -7.22 -19.18 1.15
C GLU A 3 -6.69 -18.40 -0.05
N GLU A 4 -7.56 -17.69 -0.78
CA GLU A 4 -7.15 -16.86 -1.93
C GLU A 4 -6.34 -15.65 -1.48
N ALA A 5 -6.72 -15.03 -0.36
CA ALA A 5 -5.98 -13.95 0.26
C ALA A 5 -4.61 -14.44 0.79
N LEU A 6 -4.58 -15.59 1.44
CA LEU A 6 -3.33 -16.20 1.93
C LEU A 6 -2.39 -16.58 0.78
N ASN A 7 -2.92 -17.13 -0.31
CA ASN A 7 -2.15 -17.46 -1.51
C ASN A 7 -1.66 -16.21 -2.25
N ALA A 8 -2.45 -15.14 -2.31
CA ALA A 8 -2.02 -13.86 -2.85
C ALA A 8 -0.87 -13.25 -2.02
N ILE A 9 -0.94 -13.37 -0.69
CA ILE A 9 0.12 -12.92 0.24
C ILE A 9 1.39 -13.76 0.09
N LEU A 10 1.27 -15.08 -0.08
CA LEU A 10 2.41 -15.96 -0.32
C LEU A 10 3.05 -15.70 -1.70
N LEU A 11 2.26 -15.39 -2.73
CA LEU A 11 2.72 -14.98 -4.06
C LEU A 11 3.32 -13.56 -4.05
N SER A 12 2.87 -12.68 -3.16
CA SER A 12 3.41 -11.32 -3.00
C SER A 12 4.70 -11.28 -2.17
N ARG A 13 5.10 -12.37 -1.52
CA ARG A 13 6.40 -12.46 -0.84
C ARG A 13 7.51 -12.41 -1.88
N THR A 14 8.02 -11.20 -2.10
CA THR A 14 9.19 -10.96 -2.94
C THR A 14 10.39 -11.71 -2.40
N ASN A 15 10.86 -12.71 -3.15
CA ASN A 15 12.13 -13.37 -2.86
C ASN A 15 13.29 -12.39 -3.13
N LYS A 16 13.77 -11.74 -2.07
CA LYS A 16 14.84 -10.73 -2.12
C LYS A 16 16.12 -11.26 -2.80
N LYS A 17 16.43 -12.56 -2.63
CA LYS A 17 17.60 -13.20 -3.25
C LYS A 17 17.46 -13.31 -4.77
N GLU A 18 16.29 -13.71 -5.25
CA GLU A 18 16.01 -13.79 -6.68
C GLU A 18 16.01 -12.42 -7.35
N LEU A 19 15.45 -11.40 -6.70
CA LEU A 19 15.51 -10.04 -7.22
C LEU A 19 16.95 -9.51 -7.29
N ALA A 20 17.77 -9.78 -6.28
CA ALA A 20 19.19 -9.42 -6.30
C ALA A 20 19.94 -10.13 -7.44
N ARG A 21 19.64 -11.41 -7.68
CA ARG A 21 20.18 -12.19 -8.80
C ARG A 21 19.79 -11.62 -10.16
N ILE A 22 18.53 -11.23 -10.34
CA ILE A 22 18.08 -10.61 -11.59
C ILE A 22 18.75 -9.24 -11.79
N LYS A 23 18.91 -8.46 -10.73
CA LYS A 23 19.64 -7.16 -10.78
C LYS A 23 21.09 -7.33 -11.22
N SER A 24 21.81 -8.32 -10.68
CA SER A 24 23.19 -8.59 -11.11
C SER A 24 23.27 -9.08 -12.56
N GLN A 25 22.32 -9.92 -12.99
CA GLN A 25 22.24 -10.38 -14.39
C GLN A 25 21.99 -9.22 -15.36
N ILE A 26 21.14 -8.26 -15.02
CA ILE A 26 20.92 -7.06 -15.83
C ILE A 26 22.21 -6.28 -15.99
N LEU A 27 22.95 -6.03 -14.89
CA LEU A 27 24.21 -5.29 -14.95
C LEU A 27 25.24 -5.96 -15.87
N ILE A 28 25.36 -7.29 -15.78
CA ILE A 28 26.27 -8.06 -16.65
C ILE A 28 25.84 -7.92 -18.12
N LYS A 29 24.56 -8.11 -18.42
CA LYS A 29 24.03 -8.02 -19.79
C LYS A 29 24.08 -6.60 -20.37
N GLU A 30 23.93 -5.57 -19.54
CA GLU A 30 24.10 -4.17 -19.94
C GLU A 30 25.55 -3.86 -20.32
N ASN A 31 26.52 -4.43 -19.62
CA ASN A 31 27.93 -4.30 -20.01
C ASN A 31 28.22 -5.03 -21.31
N GLN A 32 27.70 -6.25 -21.49
CA GLN A 32 27.79 -7.00 -22.75
C GLN A 32 27.15 -6.24 -23.92
N LEU A 33 26.03 -5.54 -23.70
CA LEU A 33 25.41 -4.68 -24.72
C LEU A 33 26.30 -3.51 -25.12
N LYS A 34 27.04 -2.92 -24.17
CA LYS A 34 28.00 -1.84 -24.47
C LYS A 34 29.18 -2.36 -25.27
N GLU A 35 29.71 -3.53 -24.91
CA GLU A 35 30.81 -4.19 -25.64
C GLU A 35 30.39 -4.50 -27.08
N LEU A 36 29.22 -5.14 -27.27
CA LEU A 36 28.67 -5.44 -28.60
C LEU A 36 28.40 -4.17 -29.41
N ALA A 37 27.96 -3.08 -28.78
CA ALA A 37 27.76 -1.81 -29.48
C ALA A 37 29.09 -1.27 -30.06
N VAL A 38 30.19 -1.38 -29.30
CA VAL A 38 31.53 -0.99 -29.77
C VAL A 38 32.02 -1.90 -30.91
N GLU A 39 31.68 -3.19 -30.88
CA GLU A 39 32.02 -4.12 -31.97
C GLU A 39 31.23 -3.84 -33.25
N ILE A 40 29.94 -3.50 -33.13
CA ILE A 40 29.10 -3.09 -34.28
C ILE A 40 29.62 -1.80 -34.91
N GLU A 41 30.15 -0.86 -34.13
CA GLU A 41 30.76 0.37 -34.67
C GLU A 41 32.02 0.06 -35.51
N LYS A 42 32.75 -1.02 -35.20
CA LYS A 42 33.94 -1.45 -35.95
C LYS A 42 33.57 -2.21 -37.23
N ASP A 43 32.49 -3.00 -37.20
CA ASP A 43 31.98 -3.73 -38.37
C ASP A 43 30.46 -3.53 -38.55
N PRO A 44 30.06 -2.42 -39.20
CA PRO A 44 28.66 -2.00 -39.25
C PRO A 44 27.78 -2.84 -40.18
N ASN A 45 28.38 -3.66 -41.06
CA ASN A 45 27.62 -4.48 -42.01
C ASN A 45 27.40 -5.92 -41.52
N SER A 46 27.88 -6.26 -40.32
CA SER A 46 27.67 -7.59 -39.75
C SER A 46 26.22 -7.77 -39.27
N VAL A 47 25.47 -8.57 -40.03
CA VAL A 47 24.10 -8.99 -39.68
C VAL A 47 24.09 -9.83 -38.40
N GLU A 48 25.12 -10.65 -38.20
CA GLU A 48 25.24 -11.54 -37.03
C GLU A 48 25.39 -10.73 -35.73
N LEU A 49 26.28 -9.74 -35.72
CA LEU A 49 26.46 -8.85 -34.55
C LEU A 49 25.17 -8.07 -34.25
N SER A 50 24.48 -7.61 -35.29
CA SER A 50 23.20 -6.91 -35.18
C SER A 50 22.10 -7.79 -34.56
N LEU A 51 22.02 -9.07 -34.97
CA LEU A 51 21.09 -10.03 -34.40
C LEU A 51 21.41 -10.35 -32.94
N CYS A 52 22.68 -10.61 -32.62
CA CYS A 52 23.14 -10.85 -31.25
C CYS A 52 22.78 -9.68 -30.32
N TYR A 53 23.03 -8.45 -30.77
CA TYR A 53 22.66 -7.24 -30.02
C TYR A 53 21.14 -7.15 -29.79
N LEU A 54 20.33 -7.38 -30.83
CA LEU A 54 18.87 -7.34 -30.72
C LEU A 54 18.32 -8.37 -29.72
N PHE A 55 18.82 -9.61 -29.75
CA PHE A 55 18.39 -10.65 -28.82
C PHE A 55 18.77 -10.31 -27.38
N LEU A 56 20.02 -9.89 -27.15
CA LEU A 56 20.50 -9.52 -25.83
C LEU A 56 19.76 -8.30 -25.27
N LYS A 57 19.47 -7.31 -26.13
CA LYS A 57 18.69 -6.12 -25.76
C LYS A 57 17.29 -6.50 -25.31
N ARG A 58 16.59 -7.32 -26.10
CA ARG A 58 15.23 -7.78 -25.79
C ARG A 58 15.18 -8.56 -24.48
N GLU A 59 16.18 -9.41 -24.22
CA GLU A 59 16.25 -10.17 -22.98
C GLU A 59 16.49 -9.25 -21.77
N THR A 60 17.43 -8.31 -21.89
CA THR A 60 17.72 -7.31 -20.85
C THR A 60 16.48 -6.46 -20.53
N GLU A 61 15.79 -5.95 -21.56
CA GLU A 61 14.55 -5.18 -21.41
C GLU A 61 13.45 -5.97 -20.70
N ARG A 62 13.32 -7.28 -20.99
CA ARG A 62 12.39 -8.16 -20.30
C ARG A 62 12.75 -8.29 -18.81
N LEU A 63 14.03 -8.47 -18.46
CA LEU A 63 14.47 -8.56 -17.07
C LEU A 63 14.21 -7.26 -16.31
N VAL A 64 14.49 -6.11 -16.93
CA VAL A 64 14.17 -4.78 -16.37
C VAL A 64 12.67 -4.64 -16.11
N ARG A 65 11.82 -5.11 -17.04
CA ARG A 65 10.36 -5.09 -16.88
C ARG A 65 9.89 -5.91 -15.68
N ILE A 66 10.48 -7.08 -15.45
CA ILE A 66 10.15 -7.94 -14.30
C ILE A 66 10.42 -7.20 -12.99
N ILE A 67 11.56 -6.52 -12.86
CA ILE A 67 11.90 -5.73 -11.66
C ILE A 67 10.89 -4.60 -11.47
N LYS A 68 10.61 -3.82 -12.53
CA LYS A 68 9.68 -2.69 -12.45
C LYS A 68 8.29 -3.13 -12.02
N ILE A 69 7.78 -4.26 -12.54
CA ILE A 69 6.49 -4.81 -12.13
C ILE A 69 6.50 -5.14 -10.63
N LYS A 70 7.56 -5.77 -10.14
CA LYS A 70 7.68 -6.13 -8.72
C LYS A 70 7.76 -4.88 -7.81
N GLU A 71 8.43 -3.82 -8.25
CA GLU A 71 8.47 -2.55 -7.54
C GLU A 71 7.09 -1.87 -7.51
N ILE A 72 6.34 -1.90 -8.62
CA ILE A 72 4.97 -1.37 -8.70
C ILE A 72 4.02 -2.17 -7.80
N GLU A 73 4.08 -3.50 -7.83
CA GLU A 73 3.27 -4.37 -6.97
C GLU A 73 3.51 -4.05 -5.49
N ARG A 74 4.78 -3.90 -5.09
CA ARG A 74 5.16 -3.50 -3.74
C ARG A 74 4.61 -2.13 -3.37
N ASN A 75 4.73 -1.14 -4.27
CA ASN A 75 4.25 0.22 -4.01
C ASN A 75 2.71 0.26 -3.87
N ARG A 76 1.97 -0.50 -4.69
CA ARG A 76 0.50 -0.62 -4.57
C ARG A 76 0.07 -1.20 -3.23
N LEU A 77 0.77 -2.22 -2.74
CA LEU A 77 0.53 -2.77 -1.41
C LEU A 77 0.82 -1.74 -0.30
N LEU A 78 1.90 -0.97 -0.45
CA LEU A 78 2.23 0.10 0.50
C LEU A 78 1.17 1.21 0.53
N GLU A 79 0.59 1.55 -0.62
CA GLU A 79 -0.48 2.53 -0.73
C GLU A 79 -1.79 2.04 -0.10
N SER A 80 -2.17 0.77 -0.29
CA SER A 80 -3.40 0.24 0.32
C SER A 80 -3.33 0.30 1.85
N TYR A 81 -2.15 0.07 2.44
CA TYR A 81 -1.95 0.20 3.89
C TYR A 81 -2.14 1.60 4.46
N ILE A 82 -2.13 2.66 3.64
CA ILE A 82 -2.42 4.02 4.11
C ILE A 82 -3.92 4.21 4.35
N HIS A 83 -4.76 3.52 3.58
CA HIS A 83 -6.20 3.71 3.59
C HIS A 83 -6.94 2.67 4.43
N GLU A 84 -6.34 1.51 4.65
CA GLU A 84 -6.88 0.49 5.56
C GLU A 84 -6.44 0.77 6.98
N ASP A 85 -7.31 1.43 7.75
CA ASP A 85 -7.16 1.67 9.19
C ASP A 85 -7.42 0.36 9.97
N ALA A 86 -6.65 -0.70 9.67
CA ALA A 86 -6.82 -2.01 10.26
C ALA A 86 -5.73 -2.25 11.32
N ALA A 87 -6.15 -2.13 12.57
CA ALA A 87 -5.52 -2.78 13.71
C ALA A 87 -5.26 -4.27 13.37
N GLY A 88 -4.01 -4.70 13.48
CA GLY A 88 -3.63 -6.10 13.36
C GLY A 88 -3.06 -6.51 12.00
N VAL A 89 -1.83 -6.09 11.69
CA VAL A 89 -0.93 -6.96 10.91
C VAL A 89 0.49 -6.74 11.42
N ALA A 90 1.04 -7.75 12.09
CA ALA A 90 2.43 -7.78 12.55
C ALA A 90 3.45 -7.70 11.38
N ASP A 91 3.01 -7.88 10.12
CA ASP A 91 3.82 -7.70 8.90
C ASP A 91 4.09 -6.22 8.53
N LYS A 92 3.53 -5.25 9.28
CA LYS A 92 3.80 -3.81 9.06
C LYS A 92 5.28 -3.44 9.18
N ALA A 93 6.08 -4.21 9.93
CA ALA A 93 7.49 -3.95 10.16
C ALA A 93 8.41 -4.41 9.02
N GLU A 94 8.12 -5.56 8.38
CA GLU A 94 9.02 -6.13 7.34
C GLU A 94 8.89 -5.45 5.97
N LEU A 95 7.71 -4.90 5.65
CA LEU A 95 7.43 -4.21 4.38
C LEU A 95 7.69 -2.71 4.44
N SER A 96 7.43 -2.05 5.58
CA SER A 96 7.57 -0.60 5.69
C SER A 96 8.91 -0.14 6.25
N GLY A 97 9.62 -0.99 7.01
CA GLY A 97 10.92 -0.68 7.59
C GLY A 97 11.06 0.74 8.14
N GLY A 98 9.99 1.38 8.64
CA GLY A 98 9.94 2.78 9.10
C GLY A 98 10.48 3.88 8.14
N GLY A 99 11.09 3.53 7.01
CA GLY A 99 12.09 4.34 6.31
C GLY A 99 12.02 4.25 4.80
N ASP A 100 10.93 3.71 4.24
CA ASP A 100 10.71 3.73 2.80
C ASP A 100 10.48 5.16 2.30
N ILE A 101 11.44 5.66 1.52
CA ILE A 101 11.42 6.97 0.88
C ILE A 101 10.17 7.13 0.01
N TYR A 102 9.73 6.06 -0.65
CA TYR A 102 8.52 6.07 -1.47
C TYR A 102 7.28 6.40 -0.63
N LEU A 103 7.09 5.64 0.46
CA LEU A 103 5.93 5.81 1.34
C LEU A 103 5.91 7.19 1.99
N LYS A 104 7.07 7.70 2.41
CA LYS A 104 7.19 9.04 2.99
C LYS A 104 6.76 10.12 2.00
N LYS A 105 7.28 10.08 0.76
CA LYS A 105 6.91 11.03 -0.30
C LYS A 105 5.46 10.92 -0.69
N PHE A 106 4.94 9.69 -0.80
CA PHE A 106 3.55 9.45 -1.12
C PHE A 106 2.64 10.10 -0.06
N LYS A 107 2.88 9.83 1.23
CA LYS A 107 2.13 10.44 2.34
C LYS A 107 2.18 11.97 2.33
N GLU A 108 3.35 12.54 2.06
CA GLU A 108 3.52 13.99 1.96
C GLU A 108 2.65 14.59 0.84
N ILE A 109 2.69 13.99 -0.35
CA ILE A 109 1.91 14.43 -1.51
C ILE A 109 0.41 14.27 -1.26
N THR A 110 -0.02 13.11 -0.73
CA THR A 110 -1.44 12.87 -0.45
C THR A 110 -1.96 13.81 0.62
N ASN A 111 -1.21 14.06 1.69
CA ASN A 111 -1.62 14.97 2.74
C ASN A 111 -1.74 16.41 2.22
N LYS A 112 -0.82 16.85 1.36
CA LYS A 112 -0.89 18.16 0.70
C LYS A 112 -2.09 18.28 -0.23
N TYR A 113 -2.50 17.19 -0.89
CA TYR A 113 -3.71 17.17 -1.71
C TYR A 113 -4.98 17.20 -0.84
N TYR A 114 -5.04 16.37 0.21
CA TYR A 114 -6.20 16.29 1.11
C TYR A 114 -6.42 17.56 1.91
N SER A 115 -5.37 18.30 2.26
CA SER A 115 -5.50 19.58 2.95
C SER A 115 -6.30 20.62 2.15
N ASN A 116 -6.41 20.47 0.83
CA ASN A 116 -7.25 21.36 0.01
C ASN A 116 -8.75 21.10 0.19
N PHE A 117 -9.13 19.98 0.81
CA PHE A 117 -10.52 19.56 1.01
C PHE A 117 -10.78 19.18 2.48
N PRO A 118 -10.72 20.15 3.41
CA PRO A 118 -10.78 19.88 4.85
C PRO A 118 -12.09 19.22 5.31
N PHE A 119 -13.14 19.29 4.50
CA PHE A 119 -14.46 18.72 4.77
C PHE A 119 -14.62 17.28 4.27
N ILE A 120 -13.68 16.75 3.48
CA ILE A 120 -13.73 15.38 2.94
C ILE A 120 -12.75 14.49 3.73
N ASN A 121 -13.26 13.40 4.30
CA ASN A 121 -12.40 12.35 4.85
C ASN A 121 -12.09 11.31 3.77
N PHE A 122 -10.86 11.34 3.23
CA PHE A 122 -10.40 10.39 2.20
C PHE A 122 -10.01 9.01 2.75
N MET A 123 -9.98 8.84 4.07
CA MET A 123 -9.66 7.56 4.71
C MET A 123 -10.87 6.63 4.83
N HIS A 124 -12.09 7.16 4.80
CA HIS A 124 -13.29 6.33 4.75
C HIS A 124 -13.67 6.00 3.31
N ARG A 125 -13.43 4.74 2.92
CA ARG A 125 -13.84 4.20 1.62
C ARG A 125 -15.15 3.41 1.68
N ASP A 126 -15.55 3.01 2.87
CA ASP A 126 -16.79 2.27 3.08
C ASP A 126 -17.99 3.23 3.01
N VAL A 127 -19.02 2.82 2.27
CA VAL A 127 -20.31 3.49 2.31
C VAL A 127 -20.86 3.30 3.73
N PRO A 128 -21.27 4.37 4.44
CA PRO A 128 -21.91 4.23 5.73
C PRO A 128 -23.27 3.54 5.53
N ILE A 129 -23.30 2.21 5.71
CA ILE A 129 -24.52 1.39 5.62
C ILE A 129 -25.51 1.80 6.73
N GLU A 130 -24.99 2.16 7.90
CA GLU A 130 -25.75 2.58 9.08
C GLU A 130 -25.27 3.98 9.50
N TYR A 131 -26.08 5.01 9.22
CA TYR A 131 -25.74 6.40 9.56
C TYR A 131 -25.82 6.64 11.08
N TYR A 132 -26.75 5.96 11.75
CA TYR A 132 -26.88 5.91 13.21
C TYR A 132 -26.70 4.48 13.71
N VAL A 133 -26.05 4.33 14.87
CA VAL A 133 -25.77 3.02 15.49
C VAL A 133 -26.17 3.02 16.96
N HIS A 134 -26.61 1.85 17.43
CA HIS A 134 -26.81 1.60 18.87
C HIS A 134 -25.49 1.15 19.48
N VAL A 135 -24.90 1.98 20.33
CA VAL A 135 -23.59 1.72 20.95
C VAL A 135 -23.70 1.57 22.46
N LEU A 136 -22.99 0.58 23.00
CA LEU A 136 -22.77 0.38 24.41
C LEU A 136 -21.40 0.91 24.80
N ALA A 137 -21.35 1.81 25.78
CA ALA A 137 -20.09 2.30 26.32
C ALA A 137 -19.47 1.26 27.26
N LYS A 138 -18.34 0.64 26.86
CA LYS A 138 -17.57 -0.30 27.69
C LYS A 138 -16.73 0.41 28.75
N LYS A 139 -16.39 1.67 28.51
CA LYS A 139 -15.59 2.55 29.38
C LYS A 139 -16.23 3.93 29.46
N GLU A 140 -15.82 4.74 30.43
CA GLU A 140 -16.15 6.18 30.44
C GLU A 140 -15.43 6.84 29.26
N CYS A 141 -16.19 7.40 28.32
CA CYS A 141 -15.67 8.03 27.11
C CYS A 141 -15.75 9.56 27.16
N GLY A 142 -16.16 10.14 28.30
CA GLY A 142 -16.30 11.57 28.49
C GLY A 142 -17.54 12.14 27.76
N ILE A 143 -17.36 13.30 27.13
CA ILE A 143 -18.44 14.00 26.42
C ILE A 143 -18.21 13.84 24.92
N ILE A 144 -19.28 13.48 24.19
CA ILE A 144 -19.29 13.38 22.73
C ILE A 144 -20.07 14.57 22.18
N GLU A 145 -19.47 15.32 21.27
CA GLU A 145 -20.16 16.38 20.54
C GLU A 145 -20.84 15.80 19.31
N MET A 146 -22.15 16.01 19.19
CA MET A 146 -22.95 15.57 18.05
C MET A 146 -23.81 16.73 17.55
N GLY A 147 -23.40 17.34 16.43
CA GLY A 147 -24.16 18.42 15.80
C GLY A 147 -24.43 19.61 16.72
N GLY A 148 -23.45 19.97 17.56
CA GLY A 148 -23.55 21.06 18.54
C GLY A 148 -24.17 20.67 19.89
N ASN A 149 -24.62 19.42 20.07
CA ASN A 149 -25.07 18.90 21.36
C ASN A 149 -23.97 18.10 22.05
N LEU A 150 -23.85 18.26 23.37
CA LEU A 150 -22.91 17.52 24.21
C LEU A 150 -23.62 16.34 24.87
N ILE A 151 -23.15 15.12 24.59
CA ILE A 151 -23.68 13.88 25.16
C ILE A 151 -22.67 13.35 26.18
N GLU A 152 -23.04 13.32 27.45
CA GLU A 152 -22.22 12.72 28.50
C GLU A 152 -22.34 11.19 28.44
N THR A 153 -21.20 10.51 28.28
CA THR A 153 -21.13 9.05 28.18
C THR A 153 -20.74 8.40 29.50
N LYS A 154 -21.58 7.47 29.96
CA LYS A 154 -21.39 6.68 31.18
C LYS A 154 -21.16 5.23 30.81
N LYS A 155 -20.21 4.60 31.50
CA LYS A 155 -19.92 3.17 31.34
C LYS A 155 -21.19 2.33 31.56
N GLY A 156 -21.41 1.35 30.69
CA GLY A 156 -22.55 0.44 30.72
C GLY A 156 -23.85 1.01 30.15
N SER A 157 -23.85 2.27 29.69
CA SER A 157 -25.04 2.91 29.10
C SER A 157 -25.11 2.71 27.59
N LEU A 158 -26.33 2.65 27.08
CA LEU A 158 -26.64 2.53 25.66
C LEU A 158 -26.95 3.91 25.06
N TYR A 159 -26.44 4.15 23.86
CA TYR A 159 -26.65 5.40 23.13
C TYR A 159 -27.03 5.12 21.68
N PHE A 160 -27.83 6.01 21.09
CA PHE A 160 -28.13 6.03 19.67
C PHE A 160 -27.49 7.27 19.05
N ILE A 161 -26.33 7.09 18.39
CA ILE A 161 -25.47 8.19 17.94
C ILE A 161 -25.09 7.97 16.47
N ARG A 162 -24.80 9.05 15.76
CA ARG A 162 -24.21 8.99 14.42
C ARG A 162 -22.90 8.21 14.45
N LYS A 163 -22.77 7.21 13.59
CA LYS A 163 -21.60 6.32 13.57
C LYS A 163 -20.28 7.07 13.43
N ARG A 164 -20.27 8.11 12.58
CA ARG A 164 -19.10 8.97 12.34
C ARG A 164 -18.56 9.63 13.62
N GLU A 165 -19.43 10.06 14.53
CA GLU A 165 -19.02 10.78 15.75
C GLU A 165 -18.41 9.84 16.80
N VAL A 166 -18.61 8.52 16.66
CA VAL A 166 -18.17 7.51 17.63
C VAL A 166 -17.19 6.50 17.04
N GLU A 167 -16.77 6.69 15.79
CA GLU A 167 -15.98 5.73 15.04
C GLU A 167 -14.60 5.47 15.68
N TYR A 168 -13.96 6.53 16.19
CA TYR A 168 -12.70 6.39 16.92
C TYR A 168 -12.87 5.60 18.23
N LEU A 169 -14.03 5.70 18.89
CA LEU A 169 -14.38 4.93 20.11
C LEU A 169 -14.73 3.48 19.82
N LEU A 170 -15.30 3.20 18.64
CA LEU A 170 -15.52 1.85 18.16
C LEU A 170 -14.19 1.17 17.82
N ASN A 171 -13.31 1.87 17.09
CA ASN A 171 -12.01 1.36 16.66
C ASN A 171 -11.05 1.08 17.83
N ASN A 172 -11.12 1.87 18.91
CA ASN A 172 -10.31 1.66 20.12
C ASN A 172 -10.96 0.71 21.15
N GLY A 173 -12.15 0.16 20.84
CA GLY A 173 -12.87 -0.80 21.68
C GLY A 173 -13.51 -0.21 22.95
N SER A 174 -13.61 1.11 23.06
CA SER A 174 -14.29 1.78 24.19
C SER A 174 -15.81 1.75 24.05
N MET A 175 -16.31 1.61 22.84
CA MET A 175 -17.71 1.38 22.51
C MET A 175 -17.89 0.11 21.68
N GLU A 176 -19.08 -0.48 21.73
CA GLU A 176 -19.44 -1.63 20.90
C GLU A 176 -20.85 -1.46 20.33
N VAL A 177 -21.03 -1.84 19.07
CA VAL A 177 -22.35 -1.83 18.41
C VAL A 177 -23.17 -3.01 18.91
N VAL A 178 -24.34 -2.74 19.51
CA VAL A 178 -25.21 -3.77 20.11
C VAL A 178 -26.22 -4.32 19.11
N LYS A 179 -26.59 -3.54 18.10
CA LYS A 179 -27.53 -3.95 17.05
C LYS A 179 -27.13 -3.32 15.72
N LYS A 180 -26.97 -4.16 14.69
CA LYS A 180 -26.92 -3.76 13.28
C LYS A 180 -28.35 -3.55 12.79
#